data_AF-A0A8S0QDY3-F1
#
_entry.id   AF-A0A8S0QDY3-F1
#
_cell.length_a   1.000
_cell.length_b   1.000
_cell.length_c   1.000
_cell.angle_alpha   90.00
_cell.angle_beta   90.00
_cell.angle_gamma   90.00
#
_symmetry.space_group_name_H-M   'P 1'
#
loop_
_entity.id
_entity.type
_entity.pdbx_description
1 polymer ?
#
loop_
_entity_poly.entity_id
_entity_poly.type
_entity_poly.pdbx_seq_one_letter_code
_entity_poly.pdbx_strand_id
1 'polypeptide(L)'
;MLDNKIINTSRDASGKVDMKFLMVALMGEMRRLLRSEIEQELDGEEARLADYFDVIAGMSNGGLVSAMLTAPDENNHPLYAAKDIKPFYLENCPKIVPQMK
;
A
#
# COMPACT_ATOMS: atom_id res chain seq x y z
N MET A 1 11.00 8.93 -11.37
CA MET A 1 12.06 7.91 -11.37
C MET A 1 12.05 7.25 -10.00
N LEU A 2 12.06 5.91 -9.92
CA LEU A 2 12.04 5.22 -8.62
C LEU A 2 13.29 5.59 -7.82
N ASP A 3 13.13 5.86 -6.53
CA ASP A 3 14.25 6.21 -5.66
C ASP A 3 15.25 5.05 -5.63
N ASN A 4 16.54 5.32 -5.90
CA ASN A 4 17.60 4.32 -5.91
C ASN A 4 17.70 3.57 -4.58
N LYS A 5 17.20 4.19 -3.49
CA LYS A 5 17.10 3.57 -2.18
C LYS A 5 16.14 2.38 -2.14
N ILE A 6 15.00 2.48 -2.86
CA ILE A 6 13.98 1.41 -2.96
C ILE A 6 14.51 0.22 -3.74
N ILE A 7 15.25 0.49 -4.81
CA ILE A 7 15.85 -0.57 -5.63
C ILE A 7 16.93 -1.32 -4.82
N ASN A 8 17.71 -0.62 -4.00
CA ASN A 8 18.74 -1.25 -3.19
C ASN A 8 18.19 -2.05 -2.00
N THR A 9 17.09 -1.62 -1.38
CA THR A 9 16.41 -2.41 -0.32
C THR A 9 15.62 -3.59 -0.89
N SER A 10 15.41 -3.63 -2.20
CA SER A 10 14.72 -4.72 -2.89
C SER A 10 15.61 -5.89 -3.30
N ARG A 11 16.87 -5.92 -2.88
CA ARG A 11 17.80 -7.00 -3.25
C ARG A 11 17.83 -8.11 -2.19
N ASP A 12 17.85 -9.36 -2.63
CA ASP A 12 18.09 -10.53 -1.78
C ASP A 12 19.57 -10.62 -1.34
N ALA A 13 19.90 -11.61 -0.52
CA ALA A 13 21.26 -11.88 -0.06
C ALA A 13 22.25 -12.20 -1.20
N SER A 14 21.76 -12.54 -2.41
CA SER A 14 22.58 -12.76 -3.61
C SER A 14 22.79 -11.48 -4.43
N GLY A 15 22.20 -10.36 -4.00
CA GLY A 15 22.23 -9.09 -4.69
C GLY A 15 21.29 -9.01 -5.88
N LYS A 16 20.43 -10.00 -6.13
CA LYS A 16 19.39 -9.92 -7.17
C LYS A 16 18.18 -9.18 -6.64
N VAL A 17 17.48 -8.46 -7.51
CA VAL A 17 16.21 -7.83 -7.14
C VAL A 17 15.20 -8.95 -6.84
N ASP A 18 14.75 -8.98 -5.60
CA ASP A 18 13.65 -9.82 -5.14
C ASP A 18 12.35 -9.06 -5.36
N MET A 19 11.49 -9.62 -6.21
CA MET A 19 10.22 -9.01 -6.59
C MET A 19 9.30 -8.78 -5.36
N LYS A 20 9.41 -9.61 -4.31
CA LYS A 20 8.64 -9.42 -3.08
C LYS A 20 9.14 -8.21 -2.31
N PHE A 21 10.46 -8.08 -2.14
CA PHE A 21 11.03 -6.92 -1.46
C PHE A 21 10.82 -5.64 -2.26
N LEU A 22 10.90 -5.70 -3.60
CA LEU A 22 10.59 -4.57 -4.46
C LEU A 22 9.14 -4.12 -4.28
N MET A 23 8.20 -5.06 -4.28
CA MET A 23 6.79 -4.73 -4.12
C MET A 23 6.49 -4.17 -2.72
N VAL A 24 7.08 -4.74 -1.67
CA VAL A 24 6.96 -4.22 -0.30
C VAL A 24 7.59 -2.83 -0.16
N ALA A 25 8.73 -2.58 -0.79
CA ALA A 25 9.42 -1.30 -0.73
C ALA A 25 8.64 -0.20 -1.47
N LEU A 26 8.07 -0.51 -2.63
CA LEU A 26 7.17 0.39 -3.36
C LEU A 26 5.92 0.75 -2.55
N MET A 27 5.32 -0.23 -1.88
CA MET A 27 4.16 0.02 -1.01
C MET A 27 4.53 0.79 0.26
N GLY A 28 5.70 0.54 0.83
CA GLY A 28 6.23 1.31 1.96
C GLY A 28 6.41 2.79 1.62
N GLU A 29 6.80 3.09 0.39
CA GLU A 29 6.93 4.47 -0.10
C GLU A 29 5.58 5.15 -0.31
N MET A 30 4.58 4.45 -0.87
CA MET A 30 3.21 4.97 -0.89
C MET A 30 2.75 5.29 0.54
N ARG A 31 2.90 4.35 1.47
CA ARG A 31 2.54 4.59 2.87
C ARG A 31 3.28 5.80 3.48
N ARG A 32 4.54 6.04 3.11
CA ARG A 32 5.31 7.21 3.56
C ARG A 32 4.69 8.51 3.08
N LEU A 33 4.32 8.57 1.80
CA LEU A 33 3.68 9.75 1.20
C LEU A 33 2.29 10.01 1.79
N LEU A 34 1.51 8.96 2.06
CA LEU A 34 0.16 9.11 2.62
C LEU A 34 0.16 9.37 4.15
N ARG A 35 1.22 8.98 4.87
CA ARG A 35 1.34 9.17 6.33
C ARG A 35 1.83 10.56 6.73
N SER A 36 2.61 11.26 5.90
CA SER A 36 3.21 12.53 6.33
C SER A 36 2.25 13.71 6.45
N GLU A 37 1.03 13.64 5.90
CA GLU A 37 0.17 14.82 5.80
C GLU A 37 -1.27 14.66 6.35
N ILE A 38 -1.80 13.44 6.58
CA ILE A 38 -3.25 13.28 6.78
C ILE A 38 -3.64 12.42 8.00
N GLU A 39 -3.23 11.14 8.08
CA GLU A 39 -3.82 10.18 9.06
C GLU A 39 -3.46 10.39 10.54
N GLN A 40 -2.35 11.04 10.88
CA GLN A 40 -1.90 11.11 12.30
C GLN A 40 -2.04 12.48 12.97
N GLU A 41 -2.15 13.57 12.20
CA GLU A 41 -2.15 14.92 12.78
C GLU A 41 -3.54 15.57 12.88
N LEU A 42 -4.56 15.10 12.14
CA LEU A 42 -5.83 15.82 12.01
C LEU A 42 -7.03 15.16 12.72
N ASP A 43 -7.37 13.89 12.45
CA ASP A 43 -8.70 13.34 12.85
C ASP A 43 -8.69 11.98 13.56
N GLY A 44 -7.53 11.45 13.96
CA GLY A 44 -7.44 10.21 14.76
C GLY A 44 -7.62 8.91 13.97
N GLU A 45 -7.85 7.78 14.66
CA GLU A 45 -7.81 6.44 14.04
C GLU A 45 -8.93 6.16 13.02
N GLU A 46 -9.99 6.98 13.02
CA GLU A 46 -11.13 6.85 12.11
C GLU A 46 -10.97 7.61 10.80
N ALA A 47 -9.92 8.43 10.66
CA ALA A 47 -9.63 9.12 9.41
C ALA A 47 -9.49 8.10 8.26
N ARG A 48 -10.16 8.35 7.14
CA ARG A 48 -9.96 7.59 5.90
C ARG A 48 -9.48 8.53 4.82
N LEU A 49 -8.62 8.01 3.94
CA LEU A 49 -8.13 8.80 2.81
C LEU A 49 -9.26 9.24 1.88
N ALA A 50 -10.31 8.44 1.73
CA ALA A 50 -11.46 8.81 0.91
C ALA A 50 -12.20 10.06 1.42
N ASP A 51 -12.01 10.45 2.68
CA ASP A 51 -12.63 11.66 3.24
C ASP A 51 -11.94 12.95 2.77
N TYR A 52 -10.69 12.85 2.30
CA TYR A 52 -9.85 14.00 1.91
C TYR A 52 -9.64 14.12 0.41
N PHE A 53 -9.96 13.08 -0.37
CA PHE A 53 -9.70 13.04 -1.80
C PHE A 53 -10.99 12.81 -2.58
N ASP A 54 -11.37 13.78 -3.43
CA ASP A 54 -12.51 13.65 -4.34
C ASP A 54 -12.33 12.53 -5.39
N VAL A 55 -11.07 12.21 -5.72
CA VAL A 55 -10.70 11.21 -6.72
C VAL A 55 -9.54 10.37 -6.21
N ILE A 56 -9.73 9.06 -6.21
CA ILE A 56 -8.67 8.07 -5.94
C ILE A 56 -8.55 7.18 -7.18
N ALA A 57 -7.35 7.11 -7.75
CA ALA A 57 -7.07 6.33 -8.95
C ALA A 57 -5.80 5.50 -8.79
N GLY A 58 -5.78 4.33 -9.41
CA GLY A 58 -4.65 3.41 -9.36
C GLY A 58 -4.68 2.39 -10.49
N MET A 59 -3.48 1.98 -10.93
CA MET A 59 -3.28 0.99 -11.99
C MET A 59 -2.53 -0.22 -11.43
N SER A 60 -2.88 -1.44 -11.86
CA SER A 60 -2.28 -2.69 -11.36
C SER A 60 -2.48 -2.81 -9.83
N ASN A 61 -1.42 -3.07 -9.05
CA ASN A 61 -1.48 -3.08 -7.58
C ASN A 61 -2.02 -1.76 -6.99
N GLY A 62 -1.76 -0.64 -7.66
CA GLY A 62 -2.35 0.65 -7.27
C GLY A 62 -3.88 0.63 -7.36
N GLY A 63 -4.44 -0.09 -8.34
CA GLY A 63 -5.89 -0.26 -8.48
C GLY A 63 -6.49 -1.13 -7.37
N LEU A 64 -5.77 -2.16 -6.91
CA LEU A 64 -6.18 -2.94 -5.74
C LEU A 64 -6.18 -2.06 -4.48
N VAL A 65 -5.13 -1.25 -4.29
CA VAL A 65 -5.06 -0.29 -3.18
C VAL A 65 -6.18 0.74 -3.26
N SER A 66 -6.47 1.30 -4.44
CA SER A 66 -7.61 2.21 -4.62
C SER A 66 -8.91 1.54 -4.21
N ALA A 67 -9.17 0.31 -4.67
CA ALA A 67 -10.36 -0.43 -4.28
C ALA A 67 -10.44 -0.67 -2.76
N MET A 68 -9.33 -1.03 -2.11
CA MET A 68 -9.29 -1.20 -0.66
C MET A 68 -9.63 0.10 0.09
N LEU A 69 -9.17 1.25 -0.42
CA LEU A 69 -9.37 2.55 0.19
C LEU A 69 -10.72 3.21 -0.12
N THR A 70 -11.51 2.68 -1.06
CA THR A 70 -12.79 3.28 -1.47
C THR A 70 -13.97 2.32 -1.39
N ALA A 71 -13.74 1.01 -1.25
CA ALA A 71 -14.83 0.05 -1.11
C ALA A 71 -15.56 0.29 0.22
N PRO A 72 -16.89 0.50 0.19
CA PRO A 72 -17.65 0.77 1.41
C PRO A 72 -17.85 -0.49 2.25
N ASP A 73 -17.89 -0.31 3.56
CA ASP A 73 -18.39 -1.26 4.55
C ASP A 73 -19.91 -1.09 4.74
N GLU A 74 -20.48 -1.78 5.73
CA GLU A 74 -21.92 -1.73 6.04
C GLU A 74 -22.41 -0.34 6.47
N ASN A 75 -21.50 0.53 6.94
CA ASN A 75 -21.79 1.90 7.34
C ASN A 75 -21.45 2.93 6.25
N ASN A 76 -21.17 2.47 5.03
CA ASN A 76 -20.74 3.30 3.91
C ASN A 76 -19.43 4.05 4.17
N HIS A 77 -18.56 3.47 5.00
CA HIS A 77 -17.19 3.92 5.26
C HIS A 77 -16.19 3.04 4.50
N PRO A 78 -15.03 3.57 4.06
CA PRO A 78 -13.98 2.74 3.50
C PRO A 78 -13.57 1.58 4.43
N LEU A 79 -13.62 0.37 3.88
CA LEU A 79 -13.37 -0.88 4.59
C LEU A 79 -11.94 -0.97 5.16
N TYR A 80 -10.97 -0.34 4.51
CA TYR A 80 -9.58 -0.32 4.95
C TYR A 80 -9.07 1.11 5.15
N ALA A 81 -8.32 1.33 6.23
CA ALA A 81 -7.48 2.52 6.39
C ALA A 81 -6.12 2.31 5.71
N ALA A 82 -5.34 3.38 5.50
CA ALA A 82 -4.04 3.25 4.84
C ALA A 82 -3.05 2.41 5.67
N LYS A 83 -3.22 2.41 7.00
CA LYS A 83 -2.45 1.57 7.91
C LYS A 83 -2.62 0.07 7.65
N ASP A 84 -3.76 -0.35 7.08
CA ASP A 84 -4.13 -1.75 6.90
C ASP A 84 -3.61 -2.37 5.59
N ILE A 85 -3.24 -1.54 4.61
CA ILE A 85 -2.74 -1.99 3.30
C ILE A 85 -1.50 -2.86 3.44
N LYS A 86 -0.51 -2.43 4.22
CA LYS A 86 0.74 -3.18 4.40
C LYS A 86 0.49 -4.57 5.05
N PRO A 87 -0.22 -4.66 6.19
CA PRO A 87 -0.61 -5.95 6.76
C PRO A 87 -1.32 -6.86 5.77
N PHE A 88 -2.30 -6.34 5.01
CA PHE A 88 -3.04 -7.11 4.02
C PHE A 88 -2.11 -7.77 2.99
N TYR A 89 -1.16 -7.03 2.43
CA TYR A 89 -0.23 -7.59 1.46
C TYR A 89 0.75 -8.57 2.09
N LEU A 90 1.24 -8.34 3.32
CA LEU A 90 2.12 -9.30 3.98
C LEU A 90 1.44 -10.66 4.17
N GLU A 91 0.14 -10.65 4.50
CA GLU A 91 -0.65 -11.88 4.67
C GLU A 91 -1.02 -12.53 3.33
N ASN A 92 -1.41 -11.74 2.33
CA ASN A 92 -2.04 -12.25 1.12
C ASN A 92 -1.11 -12.37 -0.09
N CYS A 93 0.05 -11.68 -0.11
CA CYS A 93 1.01 -11.77 -1.23
C CYS A 93 1.39 -13.22 -1.59
N PRO A 94 1.70 -14.12 -0.64
CA PRO A 94 2.06 -15.50 -1.00
C PRO A 94 0.95 -16.27 -1.72
N LYS A 95 -0.32 -15.85 -1.54
CA LYS A 95 -1.50 -16.45 -2.17
C LYS A 95 -1.81 -15.79 -3.53
N ILE A 96 -1.65 -14.47 -3.61
CA ILE A 96 -1.95 -13.66 -4.81
C ILE A 96 -0.85 -13.83 -5.87
N VAL A 97 0.40 -13.95 -5.43
CA VAL A 97 1.57 -14.15 -6.28
C VAL A 97 2.21 -15.49 -5.88
N PRO A 98 1.64 -16.63 -6.29
CA PRO A 98 2.24 -17.92 -6.04
C PRO A 98 3.64 -17.92 -6.66
N GLN A 99 4.65 -18.28 -5.86
CA GLN A 99 6.01 -18.32 -6.35
C GLN A 99 6.09 -19.32 -7.50
N MET A 100 6.54 -18.85 -8.67
CA MET A 100 6.91 -19.76 -9.75
C MET A 100 8.04 -20.65 -9.22
N LYS A 101 7.83 -21.96 -9.26
CA LYS A 101 8.83 -22.96 -8.89
C LYS A 101 10.01 -22.91 -9.85
#